data_AF-E3QPA2-F1
#
_entry.id   AF-E3QPA2-F1
#
_cell.length_a   1.000
_cell.length_b   1.000
_cell.length_c   1.000
_cell.angle_alpha   90.00
_cell.angle_beta   90.00
_cell.angle_gamma   90.00
#
_symmetry.space_group_name_H-M   'P 1'
#
loop_
_entity.id
_entity.type
_entity.pdbx_description
1 polymer ?
#
loop_
_entity_poly.entity_id
_entity_poly.type
_entity_poly.pdbx_seq_one_letter_code
_entity_poly.pdbx_strand_id
1 'polypeptide(L)'
;MDPITAISLVSNVISFIDFGTTVIRGAKRVQDAGALEDNDTLDSVARQMQTFTVKLLAPAQTNLTGTDLGLAELAAKCRDVAGDLLELQQAIWSVIKNMKYDEEKKSLKALAAVN
;
A
#
# COMPACT_ATOMS: atom_id res chain seq x y z
N MET A 1 16.40 10.26 20.75
CA MET A 1 15.19 9.41 20.83
C MET A 1 15.29 8.57 22.10
N ASP A 2 14.20 8.26 22.82
CA ASP A 2 14.32 7.31 23.92
C ASP A 2 14.49 5.87 23.38
N PRO A 3 15.18 4.97 24.10
CA PRO A 3 15.51 3.63 23.60
C PRO A 3 14.29 2.79 23.21
N ILE A 4 13.16 2.93 23.93
CA ILE A 4 11.95 2.15 23.66
C ILE A 4 11.34 2.61 22.34
N THR A 5 11.23 3.91 22.13
CA THR A 5 10.75 4.45 20.85
C THR A 5 11.67 4.03 19.70
N ALA A 6 13.00 4.06 19.89
CA ALA A 6 13.95 3.65 18.86
C ALA A 6 13.78 2.18 18.45
N ILE A 7 13.68 1.26 19.42
CA ILE A 7 13.45 -0.17 19.18
C ILE A 7 12.12 -0.39 18.46
N SER A 8 11.06 0.29 18.91
CA SER A 8 9.74 0.20 18.28
C SER A 8 9.78 0.66 16.82
N LEU A 9 10.44 1.78 16.54
CA LEU A 9 10.51 2.33 15.19
C LEU A 9 11.34 1.44 14.25
N VAL A 10 12.49 0.92 14.70
CA VAL A 10 13.28 -0.06 13.93
C VAL A 10 12.43 -1.29 13.61
N SER A 11 11.70 -1.81 14.59
CA SER A 11 10.84 -2.99 14.40
C SER A 11 9.74 -2.74 13.37
N ASN A 12 9.14 -1.55 13.38
CA ASN A 12 8.14 -1.15 12.39
C ASN A 12 8.74 -0.99 10.99
N VAL A 13 9.97 -0.45 10.87
CA VAL A 13 10.70 -0.35 9.60
C VAL A 13 10.98 -1.74 9.01
N ILE A 14 11.49 -2.67 9.82
CA ILE A 14 11.78 -4.04 9.37
C ILE A 14 10.49 -4.73 8.91
N SER A 15 9.42 -4.63 9.72
CA SER A 15 8.11 -5.20 9.39
C SER A 15 7.54 -4.63 8.08
N PHE A 16 7.73 -3.32 7.84
CA PHE A 16 7.29 -2.69 6.60
C PHE A 16 8.07 -3.21 5.40
N ILE A 17 9.40 -3.33 5.49
CA ILE A 17 10.24 -3.81 4.39
C ILE A 17 9.85 -5.26 4.02
N ASP A 18 9.69 -6.13 5.01
CA ASP A 18 9.30 -7.53 4.79
C ASP A 18 7.93 -7.62 4.11
N PHE A 19 6.94 -6.91 4.64
CA PHE A 19 5.59 -6.88 4.06
C PHE A 19 5.58 -6.26 2.66
N GLY A 20 6.20 -5.09 2.48
CA GLY A 20 6.24 -4.37 1.21
C GLY A 20 6.91 -5.18 0.09
N THR A 21 8.00 -5.90 0.40
CA THR A 21 8.63 -6.79 -0.59
C THR A 21 7.73 -7.95 -0.99
N THR A 22 6.93 -8.48 -0.07
CA THR A 22 5.91 -9.50 -0.37
C THR A 22 4.83 -8.96 -1.31
N VAL A 23 4.34 -7.74 -1.05
CA VAL A 23 3.35 -7.06 -1.91
C VAL A 23 3.90 -6.84 -3.32
N ILE A 24 5.11 -6.29 -3.45
CA ILE A 24 5.73 -6.02 -4.76
C ILE A 24 5.96 -7.31 -5.54
N ARG A 25 6.43 -8.38 -4.87
CA ARG A 25 6.59 -9.70 -5.51
C ARG A 25 5.26 -10.28 -5.97
N GLY A 26 4.21 -10.11 -5.18
CA GLY A 26 2.84 -10.50 -5.56
C GLY A 26 2.37 -9.73 -6.80
N ALA A 27 2.49 -8.41 -6.80
CA ALA A 27 2.12 -7.55 -7.93
C ALA A 27 2.88 -7.93 -9.22
N LYS A 28 4.18 -8.22 -9.11
CA LYS A 28 4.97 -8.69 -10.26
C LYS A 28 4.46 -10.03 -10.81
N ARG A 29 4.08 -10.98 -9.93
CA ARG A 29 3.48 -12.25 -10.37
C ARG A 29 2.15 -12.04 -11.07
N VAL A 30 1.32 -11.10 -10.61
CA VAL A 30 0.06 -10.73 -11.28
C VAL A 30 0.34 -10.15 -12.67
N GLN A 31 1.33 -9.26 -12.80
CA GLN A 31 1.76 -8.72 -14.09
C GLN A 31 2.25 -9.81 -15.04
N ASP A 32 3.06 -10.76 -14.54
CA ASP A 32 3.69 -11.81 -15.34
C ASP A 32 2.71 -12.94 -15.72
N ALA A 33 1.75 -13.28 -14.84
CA ALA A 33 0.84 -14.42 -15.01
C ALA A 33 -0.62 -14.05 -15.38
N GLY A 34 -0.96 -12.75 -15.37
CA GLY A 34 -2.30 -12.25 -15.72
C GLY A 34 -3.42 -12.63 -14.74
N ALA A 35 -3.10 -13.23 -13.58
CA ALA A 35 -4.07 -13.72 -12.62
C ALA A 35 -4.34 -12.68 -11.53
N LEU A 36 -5.57 -12.16 -11.48
CA LEU A 36 -6.07 -11.22 -10.48
C LEU A 36 -7.07 -11.96 -9.58
N GLU A 37 -6.61 -13.02 -8.91
CA GLU A 37 -7.52 -13.98 -8.27
C GLU A 37 -8.08 -13.56 -6.91
N ASP A 38 -7.52 -12.56 -6.21
CA ASP A 38 -8.00 -12.22 -4.87
C ASP A 38 -8.17 -10.72 -4.63
N ASN A 39 -9.39 -10.20 -4.82
CA ASN A 39 -9.75 -8.86 -4.34
C ASN A 39 -9.60 -8.72 -2.80
N ASP A 40 -9.77 -9.81 -2.05
CA ASP A 40 -9.57 -9.84 -0.59
C ASP A 40 -8.10 -9.60 -0.19
N THR A 41 -7.14 -9.97 -1.05
CA THR A 41 -5.72 -9.67 -0.80
C THR A 41 -5.42 -8.19 -0.96
N LEU A 42 -6.07 -7.50 -1.90
CA LEU A 42 -5.88 -6.06 -2.07
C LEU A 42 -6.39 -5.30 -0.84
N ASP A 43 -7.61 -5.54 -0.37
CA ASP A 43 -8.13 -4.84 0.80
C ASP A 43 -7.31 -5.10 2.08
N SER A 44 -6.79 -6.31 2.23
CA SER A 44 -5.85 -6.65 3.31
C SER A 44 -4.54 -5.86 3.20
N VAL A 45 -3.99 -5.74 1.99
CA VAL A 45 -2.79 -4.94 1.71
C VAL A 45 -3.01 -3.47 2.01
N ALA A 46 -4.15 -2.89 1.63
CA ALA A 46 -4.47 -1.50 1.95
C ALA A 46 -4.53 -1.26 3.47
N ARG A 47 -5.24 -2.10 4.21
CA ARG A 47 -5.33 -1.96 5.67
C ARG A 47 -3.96 -2.06 6.34
N GLN A 48 -3.11 -2.95 5.85
CA GLN A 48 -1.77 -3.12 6.36
C GLN A 48 -0.85 -1.94 6.02
N MET A 49 -0.92 -1.41 4.80
CA MET A 49 -0.17 -0.20 4.42
C MET A 49 -0.63 1.03 5.21
N GLN A 50 -1.93 1.19 5.43
CA GLN A 50 -2.47 2.25 6.30
C GLN A 50 -2.01 2.10 7.75
N THR A 51 -1.83 0.87 8.21
CA THR A 51 -1.24 0.62 9.54
C THR A 51 0.22 1.07 9.58
N PHE A 52 1.00 0.83 8.51
CA PHE A 52 2.39 1.26 8.43
C PHE A 52 2.54 2.78 8.34
N THR A 53 1.64 3.49 7.65
CA THR A 53 1.70 4.96 7.60
C THR A 53 1.59 5.60 8.99
N VAL A 54 0.87 4.97 9.91
CA VAL A 54 0.78 5.39 11.33
C VAL A 54 1.98 4.92 12.14
N LYS A 55 2.40 3.66 11.99
CA LYS A 55 3.47 3.05 12.80
C LYS A 55 4.88 3.56 12.48
N LEU A 56 5.09 4.08 11.27
CA LEU A 56 6.36 4.65 10.83
C LEU A 56 6.49 6.14 11.15
N LEU A 57 5.54 6.70 11.90
CA LEU A 57 5.56 8.09 12.30
C LEU A 57 6.64 8.31 13.35
N ALA A 58 7.78 8.84 12.90
CA ALA A 58 8.88 9.20 13.78
C ALA A 58 8.50 10.39 14.67
N PRO A 59 9.01 10.47 15.91
CA PRO A 59 8.90 11.66 16.74
C PRO A 59 9.41 12.90 16.00
N ALA A 60 8.90 14.08 16.36
CA ALA A 60 9.37 15.34 15.80
C ALA A 60 10.91 15.40 15.83
N GLN A 61 11.52 15.65 14.68
CA GLN A 61 12.98 15.56 14.47
C GLN A 61 13.78 16.63 15.24
N THR A 62 13.12 17.42 16.08
CA THR A 62 13.76 18.41 16.94
C THR A 62 14.76 17.70 17.86
N ASN A 63 16.06 17.95 17.63
CA ASN A 63 17.20 17.47 18.41
C ASN A 63 17.63 16.00 18.19
N LEU A 64 17.23 15.34 17.09
CA LEU A 64 17.83 14.06 16.71
C LEU A 64 19.19 14.27 16.05
N THR A 65 20.16 13.39 16.34
CA THR A 65 21.50 13.42 15.74
C THR A 65 21.99 12.00 15.45
N GLY A 66 22.94 11.86 14.51
CA GLY A 66 23.57 10.58 14.21
C GLY A 66 22.57 9.48 13.81
N THR A 67 22.70 8.32 14.45
CA THR A 67 21.87 7.13 14.15
C THR A 67 20.38 7.37 14.32
N ASP A 68 19.97 8.13 15.35
CA ASP A 68 18.56 8.43 15.59
C ASP A 68 17.95 9.25 14.45
N LEU A 69 18.72 10.18 13.87
CA LEU A 69 18.30 10.97 12.72
C LEU A 69 18.14 10.07 11.48
N GLY A 70 19.15 9.23 11.19
CA GLY A 70 19.09 8.30 10.06
C GLY A 70 17.93 7.31 10.15
N LEU A 71 17.61 6.84 11.36
CA LEU A 71 16.45 5.99 11.60
C LEU A 71 15.13 6.73 11.35
N ALA A 72 15.00 7.98 11.83
CA ALA A 72 13.82 8.79 11.61
C ALA A 72 13.61 9.10 10.11
N GLU A 73 14.68 9.41 9.38
CA GLU A 73 14.63 9.62 7.92
C GLU A 73 14.23 8.35 7.16
N LEU A 74 14.77 7.19 7.55
CA LEU A 74 14.40 5.92 6.95
C LEU A 74 12.92 5.59 7.19
N ALA A 75 12.45 5.78 8.43
CA ALA A 75 11.04 5.59 8.77
C ALA A 75 10.13 6.52 7.96
N ALA A 76 10.51 7.79 7.77
CA ALA A 76 9.78 8.73 6.93
C ALA A 76 9.68 8.25 5.47
N LYS A 77 10.80 7.83 4.87
CA LYS A 77 10.81 7.27 3.51
C LYS A 77 9.93 6.03 3.38
N CYS A 78 10.00 5.11 4.36
CA CYS A 78 9.13 3.94 4.39
C CYS A 78 7.64 4.34 4.48
N ARG A 79 7.33 5.39 5.24
CA ARG A 79 5.98 5.93 5.37
C ARG A 79 5.47 6.48 4.05
N ASP A 80 6.31 7.22 3.33
CA ASP A 80 5.97 7.81 2.04
C ASP A 80 5.70 6.70 1.01
N VAL A 81 6.56 5.67 0.95
CA VAL A 81 6.34 4.50 0.07
C VAL A 81 5.05 3.74 0.44
N ALA A 82 4.73 3.60 1.73
CA ALA A 82 3.47 3.00 2.16
C ALA A 82 2.26 3.84 1.66
N GLY A 83 2.39 5.17 1.65
CA GLY A 83 1.42 6.09 1.06
C GLY A 83 1.27 5.90 -0.44
N ASP A 84 2.37 5.88 -1.19
CA ASP A 84 2.37 5.69 -2.64
C ASP A 84 1.70 4.35 -3.03
N LEU A 85 1.97 3.28 -2.28
CA LEU A 85 1.34 1.97 -2.50
C LEU A 85 -0.17 2.00 -2.25
N LEU A 86 -0.64 2.75 -1.24
CA LEU A 86 -2.07 2.96 -0.99
C LEU A 86 -2.73 3.72 -2.14
N GLU A 87 -2.12 4.79 -2.60
CA GLU A 87 -2.66 5.60 -3.71
C GLU A 87 -2.75 4.78 -4.99
N LEU A 88 -1.69 4.03 -5.31
CA LEU A 88 -1.69 3.14 -6.47
C LEU A 88 -2.81 2.10 -6.37
N GLN A 89 -3.01 1.52 -5.20
CA GLN A 89 -4.08 0.55 -4.99
C GLN A 89 -5.47 1.18 -5.18
N GLN A 90 -5.71 2.37 -4.64
CA GLN A 90 -6.98 3.09 -4.82
C GLN A 90 -7.24 3.41 -6.30
N ALA A 91 -6.20 3.81 -7.03
CA ALA A 91 -6.28 4.05 -8.47
C ALA A 91 -6.69 2.77 -9.24
N ILE A 92 -6.06 1.63 -8.92
CA ILE A 92 -6.42 0.32 -9.52
C ILE A 92 -7.89 -0.01 -9.23
N TRP A 93 -8.34 0.15 -7.98
CA TRP A 93 -9.72 -0.15 -7.61
C TRP A 93 -10.74 0.73 -8.36
N SER A 94 -10.41 2.01 -8.53
CA SER A 94 -11.22 2.95 -9.33
C SER A 94 -11.34 2.49 -10.79
N VAL A 95 -10.22 2.07 -11.40
CA VAL A 95 -10.19 1.58 -12.78
C VAL A 95 -11.01 0.29 -12.93
N ILE A 96 -10.84 -0.69 -12.04
CA ILE A 96 -11.64 -1.93 -12.04
C ILE A 96 -13.13 -1.65 -11.91
N LYS A 97 -13.50 -0.75 -10.98
CA LYS A 97 -14.89 -0.36 -10.77
C LYS A 97 -15.50 0.26 -12.03
N ASN A 98 -14.77 1.16 -12.69
CA ASN A 98 -15.21 1.80 -13.94
C ASN A 98 -15.37 0.81 -15.09
N MET A 99 -14.43 -0.15 -15.24
CA MET A 99 -14.54 -1.21 -16.25
C MET A 99 -15.77 -2.08 -16.04
N LYS A 100 -16.08 -2.44 -14.79
CA LYS A 100 -17.30 -3.22 -14.46
C LYS A 100 -18.58 -2.46 -14.80
N TYR A 101 -18.63 -1.17 -14.49
CA TYR A 101 -19.79 -0.32 -14.86
C TYR A 101 -19.96 -0.22 -16.38
N ASP A 102 -18.88 -0.12 -17.16
CA ASP A 102 -18.96 -0.02 -18.62
C ASP A 102 -19.44 -1.33 -19.26
N GLU A 103 -18.96 -2.48 -18.79
CA GLU A 103 -19.45 -3.80 -19.23
C GLU A 103 -20.94 -4.01 -18.93
N GLU A 104 -21.39 -3.66 -17.73
CA GLU A 104 -22.80 -3.78 -17.35
C GLU A 104 -23.68 -2.86 -18.20
N LYS A 105 -23.23 -1.62 -18.42
CA LYS A 105 -23.92 -0.66 -19.29
C LYS A 105 -24.00 -1.12 -20.75
N LYS A 106 -22.93 -1.72 -21.27
CA LYS A 106 -22.88 -2.27 -22.63
C LYS A 106 -23.84 -3.44 -22.78
N SER A 107 -23.90 -4.31 -21.78
CA SER A 107 -24.81 -5.45 -21.71
C SER A 107 -26.28 -5.01 -21.69
N LEU A 108 -26.62 -3.99 -20.89
CA LEU A 108 -27.97 -3.43 -20.84
C LEU A 108 -28.39 -2.78 -22.16
N LYS A 109 -27.49 -2.05 -22.83
CA LYS A 109 -27.75 -1.47 -24.15
C LYS A 109 -27.97 -2.53 -25.23
N ALA A 110 -27.21 -3.63 -25.19
CA ALA A 110 -27.37 -4.73 -26.13
C ALA A 110 -28.75 -5.39 -26.00
N LEU A 111 -29.25 -5.59 -24.78
CA LEU A 111 -30.59 -6.12 -24.53
C LEU A 111 -31.70 -5.18 -25.02
N ALA A 112 -31.52 -3.87 -24.85
CA ALA A 112 -32.49 -2.86 -25.30
C ALA A 112 -32.55 -2.70 -26.82
N ALA A 113 -31.52 -3.12 -27.57
CA ALA A 113 -31.48 -3.03 -29.03
C ALA A 113 -32.11 -4.23 -29.76
N VAL A 114 -32.48 -5.28 -29.02
CA VAL A 114 -33.07 -6.53 -29.55
C VAL A 114 -34.58 -6.62 -29.28
N ASN A 115 -35.13 -5.69 -28.49
CA ASN A 115 -36.58 -5.49 -28.28
C ASN A 115 -37.10 -4.29 -29.09
#